data_AF-A0A2H9U2Y7-F1
#
_entry.id   AF-A0A2H9U2Y7-F1
#
_cell.length_a   1.000
_cell.length_b   1.000
_cell.length_c   1.000
_cell.angle_alpha   90.00
_cell.angle_beta   90.00
_cell.angle_gamma   90.00
#
_symmetry.space_group_name_H-M   'P 1'
#
loop_
_entity.id
_entity.type
_entity.pdbx_description
1 polymer ?
#
loop_
_entity_poly.entity_id
_entity_poly.type
_entity_poly.pdbx_seq_one_letter_code
_entity_poly.pdbx_strand_id
1 'polypeptide(L)'
;MNQETKITRLLELFKKLRGILASEDDKNWIRGIEAIIFDLSSQEAIVGNEDEVVRYVEYTYKGMCRGNGSFSDFYIWRDDFEERVSENEKLNNLKEKIWREFDR
;
A
#
# COMPACT_ATOMS: atom_id res chain seq x y z
N MET A 1 7.80 25.69 2.97
CA MET A 1 7.83 24.21 2.88
C MET A 1 6.54 23.70 3.48
N ASN A 2 5.59 23.23 2.68
CA ASN A 2 4.44 22.51 3.23
C ASN A 2 4.97 21.23 3.89
N GLN A 3 4.66 21.04 5.17
CA GLN A 3 4.86 19.76 5.83
C GLN A 3 4.02 18.73 5.08
N GLU A 4 4.63 17.62 4.68
CA GLU A 4 3.91 16.52 4.03
C GLU A 4 2.91 15.92 5.04
N THR A 5 1.63 15.79 4.66
CA THR A 5 0.62 15.19 5.53
C THR A 5 0.76 13.66 5.55
N LYS A 6 0.16 13.00 6.56
CA LYS A 6 0.17 11.53 6.64
C LYS A 6 -0.58 10.94 5.45
N ILE A 7 -1.67 11.58 5.01
CA ILE A 7 -2.36 11.24 3.76
C ILE A 7 -1.44 11.30 2.55
N THR A 8 -0.66 12.37 2.40
CA THR A 8 0.22 12.52 1.21
C THR A 8 1.28 11.43 1.18
N ARG A 9 1.90 11.12 2.33
CA ARG A 9 2.88 10.03 2.45
C ARG A 9 2.27 8.66 2.12
N LEU A 10 1.11 8.34 2.71
CA LEU A 10 0.41 7.08 2.46
C LEU A 10 0.01 6.95 0.99
N LEU A 11 -0.53 8.02 0.39
CA LEU A 11 -0.95 8.04 -1.01
C LEU A 11 0.21 7.71 -1.94
N GLU A 12 1.39 8.30 -1.71
CA GLU A 12 2.58 8.02 -2.51
C GLU A 12 3.11 6.59 -2.33
N LEU A 13 3.03 6.04 -1.11
CA LEU A 13 3.40 4.65 -0.85
C LEU A 13 2.44 3.67 -1.55
N PHE A 14 1.13 3.92 -1.47
CA PHE A 14 0.13 3.06 -2.11
C PHE A 14 0.16 3.15 -3.64
N LYS A 15 0.44 4.32 -4.23
CA LYS A 15 0.69 4.43 -5.69
C LYS A 15 1.88 3.60 -6.13
N LYS A 16 2.98 3.59 -5.38
CA LYS A 16 4.14 2.73 -5.66
C LYS A 16 3.76 1.25 -5.57
N LEU A 17 2.97 0.88 -4.57
CA LEU A 17 2.52 -0.50 -4.39
C LEU A 17 1.62 -0.95 -5.54
N ARG A 18 0.69 -0.09 -5.96
CA ARG A 18 -0.14 -0.31 -7.16
C ARG A 18 0.73 -0.49 -8.40
N GLY A 19 1.79 0.31 -8.56
CA GLY A 19 2.74 0.19 -9.67
C GLY A 19 3.39 -1.19 -9.75
N ILE A 20 3.81 -1.74 -8.60
CA ILE A 20 4.35 -3.10 -8.51
C ILE A 20 3.27 -4.13 -8.87
N LEU A 21 2.07 -4.04 -8.29
CA LEU A 21 0.99 -5.00 -8.59
C LEU A 21 0.61 -4.99 -10.08
N ALA A 22 0.60 -3.81 -10.69
CA ALA A 22 0.35 -3.67 -12.12
C ALA A 22 1.47 -4.29 -12.97
N SER A 23 2.74 -4.17 -12.58
CA SER A 23 3.85 -4.80 -13.30
C SER A 23 3.83 -6.33 -13.21
N GLU A 24 3.26 -6.87 -12.12
CA GLU A 24 3.04 -8.31 -11.93
C GLU A 24 1.74 -8.83 -12.57
N ASP A 25 1.02 -7.99 -13.33
CA ASP A 25 -0.31 -8.28 -13.87
C ASP A 25 -1.32 -8.78 -12.81
N ASP A 26 -1.14 -8.41 -11.54
CA ASP A 26 -2.03 -8.83 -10.46
C ASP A 26 -3.45 -8.29 -10.71
N LYS A 27 -4.43 -9.18 -10.58
CA LYS A 27 -5.86 -8.85 -10.76
C LYS A 27 -6.63 -8.88 -9.46
N ASN A 28 -6.05 -9.37 -8.38
CA ASN A 28 -6.77 -9.60 -7.13
C ASN A 28 -6.55 -8.44 -6.17
N TRP A 29 -5.31 -8.25 -5.73
CA TRP A 29 -4.95 -7.31 -4.68
C TRP A 29 -4.93 -5.86 -5.15
N ILE A 30 -4.65 -5.65 -6.44
CA ILE A 30 -4.62 -4.32 -7.05
C ILE A 30 -5.93 -3.55 -6.81
N ARG A 31 -7.07 -4.23 -6.79
CA ARG A 31 -8.38 -3.60 -6.55
C ARG A 31 -8.50 -3.01 -5.15
N GLY A 32 -8.00 -3.72 -4.14
CA GLY A 32 -7.98 -3.23 -2.76
C GLY A 32 -7.04 -2.04 -2.61
N ILE A 33 -5.88 -2.08 -3.29
CA ILE A 33 -4.95 -0.96 -3.31
C ILE A 33 -5.54 0.25 -4.05
N GLU A 34 -6.26 0.04 -5.16
CA GLU A 34 -6.93 1.12 -5.88
C GLU A 34 -8.05 1.77 -5.08
N ALA A 35 -8.81 0.99 -4.30
CA ALA A 35 -9.80 1.53 -3.37
C ALA A 35 -9.14 2.43 -2.30
N ILE A 36 -8.05 1.96 -1.69
CA ILE A 36 -7.28 2.76 -0.73
C ILE A 36 -6.77 4.07 -1.34
N ILE A 37 -6.24 4.03 -2.57
CA ILE A 37 -5.77 5.23 -3.28
C ILE A 37 -6.93 6.20 -3.52
N PHE A 38 -8.10 5.70 -3.92
CA PHE A 38 -9.30 6.51 -4.09
C PHE A 38 -9.67 7.23 -2.78
N ASP A 39 -9.73 6.51 -1.66
CA ASP A 39 -10.10 7.10 -0.36
C ASP A 39 -9.10 8.17 0.09
N LEU A 40 -7.79 7.92 -0.08
CA LEU A 40 -6.73 8.87 0.26
C LEU A 40 -6.71 10.11 -0.64
N SER A 41 -7.29 10.03 -1.85
CA SER A 41 -7.37 11.15 -2.80
C SER A 41 -8.71 11.88 -2.78
N SER A 42 -9.65 11.43 -1.95
CA SER A 42 -10.99 12.01 -1.82
C SER A 42 -10.96 13.43 -1.25
N GLN A 43 -12.03 14.20 -1.51
CA GLN A 43 -12.16 15.55 -0.98
C GLN A 43 -12.29 15.54 0.55
N GLU A 44 -12.90 14.49 1.14
CA GLU A 44 -12.97 14.29 2.58
C GLU A 44 -11.57 14.19 3.22
N ALA A 45 -10.65 13.48 2.56
CA ALA A 45 -9.24 13.40 2.96
C ALA A 45 -8.56 14.79 2.95
N ILE A 46 -8.92 15.64 1.99
CA ILE A 46 -8.28 16.96 1.77
C ILE A 46 -8.83 18.04 2.71
N VAL A 47 -10.12 17.98 3.07
CA VAL A 47 -10.84 19.09 3.76
C VAL A 47 -10.89 18.93 5.29
N GLY A 48 -10.23 17.91 5.85
CA GLY A 48 -9.90 17.88 7.29
C GLY A 48 -10.44 16.69 8.08
N ASN A 49 -10.88 15.61 7.43
CA ASN A 49 -11.20 14.35 8.12
C ASN A 49 -10.05 13.33 8.01
N GLU A 50 -8.80 13.82 8.07
CA GLU A 50 -7.59 13.03 7.82
C GLU A 50 -7.51 11.79 8.71
N ASP A 51 -7.77 11.94 10.00
CA ASP A 51 -7.68 10.83 10.96
C ASP A 51 -8.71 9.72 10.68
N GLU A 52 -9.92 10.06 10.23
CA GLU A 52 -10.94 9.06 9.90
C GLU A 52 -10.57 8.30 8.63
N VAL A 53 -10.14 9.02 7.59
CA VAL A 53 -9.67 8.40 6.35
C VAL A 53 -8.47 7.49 6.62
N VAL A 54 -7.50 7.94 7.42
CA VAL A 54 -6.33 7.14 7.80
C VAL A 54 -6.75 5.88 8.55
N ARG A 55 -7.66 5.97 9.54
CA ARG A 55 -8.18 4.79 10.26
C ARG A 55 -8.89 3.81 9.34
N TYR A 56 -9.68 4.29 8.39
CA TYR A 56 -10.39 3.45 7.44
C TYR A 56 -9.43 2.72 6.49
N VAL A 57 -8.45 3.45 5.95
CA VAL A 57 -7.40 2.89 5.09
C VAL A 57 -6.54 1.88 5.85
N GLU A 58 -6.18 2.19 7.10
CA GLU A 58 -5.46 1.27 7.99
C GLU A 58 -6.24 -0.02 8.18
N TYR A 59 -7.52 0.08 8.55
CA TYR A 59 -8.39 -1.08 8.73
C TYR A 59 -8.46 -1.95 7.47
N THR A 60 -8.65 -1.31 6.30
CA THR A 60 -8.73 -1.99 5.01
C THR A 60 -7.43 -2.70 4.68
N TYR A 61 -6.29 -2.02 4.75
CA TYR A 61 -4.99 -2.61 4.45
C TYR A 61 -4.60 -3.73 5.43
N LYS A 62 -4.80 -3.52 6.73
CA LYS A 62 -4.56 -4.56 7.75
C LYS A 62 -5.50 -5.74 7.54
N GLY A 63 -6.74 -5.51 7.10
CA GLY A 63 -7.70 -6.55 6.71
C GLY A 63 -7.21 -7.39 5.54
N MET A 64 -6.67 -6.75 4.49
CA MET A 64 -6.08 -7.46 3.34
C MET A 64 -4.88 -8.34 3.72
N CYS A 65 -4.15 -7.97 4.77
CA CYS A 65 -2.97 -8.69 5.25
C CYS A 65 -3.28 -9.81 6.28
N ARG A 66 -4.55 -10.16 6.51
CA ARG A 66 -4.95 -11.17 7.50
C ARG A 66 -5.49 -12.43 6.83
N GLY A 67 -5.16 -13.59 7.40
CA GLY A 67 -5.64 -14.91 6.96
C GLY A 67 -4.65 -15.66 6.06
N ASN A 68 -4.98 -16.91 5.73
CA ASN A 68 -4.16 -17.73 4.82
C ASN A 68 -4.33 -17.28 3.37
N GLY A 69 -3.22 -17.12 2.64
CA GLY A 69 -3.25 -16.65 1.25
C GLY A 69 -3.63 -15.18 1.15
N SER A 70 -3.35 -14.40 2.20
CA SER A 70 -3.66 -12.98 2.24
C SER A 70 -2.63 -12.16 1.45
N PHE A 71 -2.82 -10.84 1.38
CA PHE A 71 -1.85 -9.95 0.76
C PHE A 71 -0.47 -9.98 1.43
N SER A 72 -0.38 -10.43 2.69
CA SER A 72 0.91 -10.68 3.36
C SER A 72 1.77 -11.65 2.56
N ASP A 73 1.12 -12.65 1.95
CA ASP A 73 1.77 -13.78 1.27
C ASP A 73 2.06 -13.48 -0.20
N PHE A 74 1.65 -12.30 -0.70
CA PHE A 74 1.98 -11.87 -2.06
C PHE A 74 3.49 -11.66 -2.20
N TYR A 75 4.09 -12.38 -3.15
CA TYR A 75 5.49 -12.29 -3.54
C TYR A 75 5.61 -12.18 -5.07
N ILE A 76 6.70 -11.57 -5.51
CA ILE A 76 7.05 -11.42 -6.92
C ILE A 76 7.81 -12.67 -7.37
N TRP A 77 7.37 -13.31 -8.46
CA TRP A 77 8.08 -14.47 -9.02
C TRP A 77 8.94 -14.07 -10.21
N ARG A 78 10.20 -14.50 -10.21
CA ARG A 78 11.18 -14.35 -11.29
C ARG A 78 11.97 -15.62 -11.44
N ASP A 79 12.39 -15.98 -12.64
CA ASP A 79 13.18 -17.19 -12.86
C ASP A 79 14.60 -17.05 -12.28
N ASP A 80 15.18 -15.85 -12.40
CA ASP A 80 16.45 -15.52 -11.77
C ASP A 80 16.29 -15.33 -10.25
N PHE A 81 17.19 -15.95 -9.48
CA PHE A 81 17.13 -15.93 -8.02
C PHE A 81 17.47 -14.55 -7.46
N GLU A 82 18.50 -13.89 -7.98
CA GLU A 82 18.95 -12.59 -7.47
C GLU A 82 17.92 -11.51 -7.78
N GLU A 83 17.34 -11.53 -8.97
CA GLU A 83 16.23 -10.67 -9.36
C GLU A 83 15.02 -10.89 -8.45
N ARG A 84 14.64 -12.16 -8.21
CA ARG A 84 13.53 -12.50 -7.31
C ARG A 84 13.74 -11.94 -5.92
N VAL A 85 14.93 -12.12 -5.35
CA VAL A 85 15.26 -11.60 -4.02
C VAL A 85 15.17 -10.08 -4.03
N SER A 86 15.80 -9.41 -5.00
CA SER A 86 15.84 -7.95 -5.08
C SER A 86 14.45 -7.33 -5.20
N GLU A 87 13.58 -7.86 -6.05
CA GLU A 87 12.22 -7.32 -6.23
C GLU A 87 11.34 -7.55 -4.98
N ASN A 88 11.46 -8.72 -4.33
CA ASN A 88 10.72 -8.97 -3.10
C ASN A 88 11.24 -8.13 -1.92
N GLU A 89 12.53 -7.83 -1.84
CA GLU A 89 13.06 -6.87 -0.87
C GLU A 89 12.48 -5.48 -1.07
N LYS A 90 12.37 -5.00 -2.32
CA LYS A 90 11.73 -3.69 -2.62
C LYS A 90 10.27 -3.68 -2.19
N LEU A 91 9.53 -4.74 -2.50
CA LEU A 91 8.13 -4.91 -2.10
C LEU A 91 7.99 -4.92 -0.56
N ASN A 92 8.79 -5.72 0.14
CA ASN A 92 8.73 -5.84 1.61
C ASN A 92 9.08 -4.52 2.29
N ASN A 93 10.12 -3.84 1.83
CA ASN A 93 10.47 -2.50 2.31
C ASN A 93 9.31 -1.50 2.12
N LEU A 94 8.55 -1.61 1.04
CA LEU A 94 7.40 -0.76 0.80
C LEU A 94 6.24 -1.09 1.75
N LYS A 95 5.93 -2.39 1.95
CA LYS A 95 4.94 -2.84 2.92
C LYS A 95 5.30 -2.33 4.33
N GLU A 96 6.56 -2.46 4.75
CA GLU A 96 7.05 -1.97 6.05
C GLU A 96 6.91 -0.45 6.22
N LYS A 97 7.21 0.34 5.18
CA LYS A 97 7.02 1.80 5.22
C LYS A 97 5.55 2.15 5.45
N ILE A 98 4.63 1.44 4.79
CA ILE A 98 3.18 1.63 5.00
C ILE A 98 2.81 1.31 6.45
N TRP A 99 3.28 0.18 7.01
CA TRP A 99 3.04 -0.18 8.41
C TRP A 99 3.53 0.91 9.38
N ARG A 100 4.75 1.43 9.16
CA ARG A 100 5.32 2.49 9.99
C ARG A 100 4.56 3.80 9.90
N GLU A 101 3.96 4.12 8.76
CA GLU A 101 3.10 5.30 8.67
C GLU A 101 1.87 5.12 9.56
N PHE A 102 1.27 3.94 9.66
CA PHE A 102 0.12 3.72 10.55
C PHE A 102 0.48 3.87 12.04
N ASP A 103 1.63 3.35 12.46
CA ASP A 103 2.05 3.33 13.87
C ASP A 103 2.65 4.66 14.38
N ARG A 104 2.82 5.65 13.50
CA ARG A 104 3.27 7.03 13.81
C ARG A 104 2.10 7.92 14.20
#